data_AF-A0A349DSE1-F1
#
_entry.id   AF-A0A349DSE1-F1
#
_cell.length_a   1.000
_cell.length_b   1.000
_cell.length_c   1.000
_cell.angle_alpha   90.00
_cell.angle_beta   90.00
_cell.angle_gamma   90.00
#
_symmetry.space_group_name_H-M   'P 1'
#
loop_
_entity.id
_entity.type
_entity.pdbx_description
1 polymer ?
#
loop_
_entity_poly.entity_id
_entity_poly.type
_entity_poly.pdbx_seq_one_letter_code
_entity_poly.pdbx_strand_id
1 'polypeptide(L)'
;MARYHIVSKKAYLDTIRHIPLPTPLQYERFAAHIANVHSWYKHLSLRFGGHFIVFLDPGAGNVYPSQHPKLPFGNDTEGYHKAFGHLSYMYVSNARLKRHYSRDDEDTFREGEMKVQITEELLAHTSFVLYPYINHNGFDSIFNAYIDRQQDIQALQKGEYTLPHQELFLEFMQNYELTENAYNDLNDQETQLLWQPQENPVEGLMETSTGLQNYALLEQQTDEAYHQLRQIECEKIILALKNLRKYLEELQNHF
;
A
#
# COMPACT_ATOMS: atom_id res chain seq x y z
N MET A 1 18.07 -2.69 14.98
CA MET A 1 17.19 -3.11 16.08
C MET A 1 15.78 -2.64 15.75
N ALA A 2 14.74 -3.37 16.16
CA ALA A 2 13.36 -2.91 15.97
C ALA A 2 13.16 -1.52 16.64
N ARG A 3 12.57 -0.56 15.93
CA ARG A 3 12.36 0.83 16.39
C ARG A 3 11.12 0.99 17.27
N TYR A 4 10.65 -0.11 17.84
CA TYR A 4 9.59 -0.15 18.84
C TYR A 4 10.09 -0.84 20.10
N HIS A 5 9.46 -0.55 21.23
CA HIS A 5 9.69 -1.21 22.50
C HIS A 5 8.39 -1.88 22.96
N ILE A 6 8.47 -3.17 23.24
CA ILE A 6 7.37 -3.92 23.81
C ILE A 6 7.18 -3.48 25.26
N VAL A 7 5.98 -2.98 25.57
CA VAL A 7 5.58 -2.55 26.92
C VAL A 7 4.32 -3.27 27.39
N SER A 8 4.02 -3.17 28.69
CA SER A 8 2.77 -3.70 29.24
C SER A 8 1.55 -2.90 28.77
N LYS A 9 0.35 -3.51 28.80
CA LYS A 9 -0.92 -2.82 28.53
C LYS A 9 -1.10 -1.55 29.35
N LYS A 10 -0.76 -1.60 30.64
CA LYS A 10 -0.83 -0.45 31.55
C LYS A 10 0.10 0.68 31.11
N ALA A 11 1.36 0.39 30.79
CA ALA A 11 2.31 1.40 30.33
C ALA A 11 1.89 2.04 29.00
N TYR A 12 1.35 1.23 28.08
CA TYR A 12 0.81 1.74 26.83
C TYR A 12 -0.42 2.64 27.08
N LEU A 13 -1.36 2.21 27.92
CA LEU A 13 -2.53 3.02 28.30
C LEU A 13 -2.10 4.33 28.96
N ASP A 14 -1.15 4.32 29.89
CA ASP A 14 -0.63 5.53 30.54
C ASP A 14 -0.04 6.52 29.51
N THR A 15 0.52 6.02 28.42
CA THR A 15 1.04 6.83 27.31
C THR A 15 -0.08 7.48 26.49
N ILE A 16 -1.19 6.77 26.25
CA ILE A 16 -2.24 7.23 25.33
C ILE A 16 -3.51 7.75 26.02
N ARG A 17 -3.64 7.63 27.35
CA ARG A 17 -4.89 7.96 28.08
C ARG A 17 -5.31 9.42 27.98
N HIS A 18 -4.39 10.32 27.62
CA HIS A 18 -4.63 11.76 27.56
C HIS A 18 -5.00 12.25 26.15
N ILE A 19 -4.97 11.37 25.14
CA ILE A 19 -5.34 11.71 23.77
C ILE A 19 -6.71 11.13 23.41
N PRO A 20 -7.53 11.83 22.61
CA PRO A 20 -8.83 11.33 22.19
C PRO A 20 -8.67 10.11 21.27
N LEU A 21 -9.62 9.17 21.35
CA LEU A 21 -9.69 8.09 20.37
C LEU A 21 -10.03 8.67 18.97
N PRO A 22 -9.44 8.12 17.90
CA PRO A 22 -9.78 8.55 16.55
C PRO A 22 -11.26 8.27 16.25
N THR A 23 -11.89 9.23 15.57
CA THR A 23 -13.25 9.10 15.03
C THR A 23 -13.30 8.09 13.87
N PRO A 24 -14.47 7.53 13.53
CA PRO A 24 -14.62 6.65 12.37
C PRO A 24 -14.08 7.27 11.07
N LEU A 25 -14.36 8.56 10.85
CA LEU A 25 -13.89 9.28 9.66
C LEU A 25 -12.36 9.46 9.63
N GLN A 26 -11.71 9.62 10.79
CA GLN A 26 -10.25 9.65 10.87
C GLN A 26 -9.64 8.29 10.51
N TYR A 27 -10.24 7.17 10.93
CA TYR A 27 -9.82 5.84 10.51
C TYR A 27 -9.94 5.65 9.00
N GLU A 28 -11.06 6.06 8.41
CA GLU A 28 -11.29 5.97 6.96
C GLU A 28 -10.26 6.79 6.17
N ARG A 29 -10.05 8.04 6.58
CA ARG A 29 -9.04 8.91 5.95
C ARG A 29 -7.63 8.36 6.09
N PHE A 30 -7.31 7.79 7.25
CA PHE A 30 -5.99 7.22 7.48
C PHE A 30 -5.75 5.93 6.67
N ALA A 31 -6.78 5.09 6.51
CA ALA A 31 -6.72 3.94 5.62
C ALA A 31 -6.46 4.38 4.16
N ALA A 32 -7.21 5.38 3.69
CA ALA A 32 -7.02 5.97 2.37
C ALA A 32 -5.65 6.62 2.22
N HIS A 33 -5.13 7.26 3.27
CA HIS A 33 -3.78 7.81 3.31
C HIS A 33 -2.77 6.69 3.09
N ILE A 34 -2.73 5.68 3.96
CA ILE A 34 -1.79 4.55 3.82
C ILE A 34 -1.90 3.91 2.43
N ALA A 35 -3.10 3.69 1.89
CA ALA A 35 -3.26 3.06 0.58
C ALA A 35 -2.71 3.88 -0.61
N ASN A 36 -2.58 5.20 -0.47
CA ASN A 36 -2.26 6.10 -1.58
C ASN A 36 -1.04 7.00 -1.34
N VAL A 37 -0.45 6.98 -0.15
CA VAL A 37 0.54 7.98 0.24
C VAL A 37 1.90 7.81 -0.47
N HIS A 38 2.27 6.58 -0.82
CA HIS A 38 3.67 6.27 -1.11
C HIS A 38 3.92 5.85 -2.55
N SER A 39 4.62 6.70 -3.28
CA SER A 39 5.23 6.32 -4.56
C SER A 39 6.28 5.22 -4.39
N TRP A 40 6.81 5.00 -3.18
CA TRP A 40 7.80 3.98 -2.91
C TRP A 40 7.22 2.56 -2.79
N TYR A 41 5.90 2.36 -2.79
CA TYR A 41 5.31 1.02 -2.75
C TYR A 41 5.76 0.10 -3.88
N LYS A 42 6.21 0.66 -5.00
CA LYS A 42 6.88 -0.08 -6.08
C LYS A 42 8.17 -0.80 -5.64
N HIS A 43 8.81 -0.35 -4.57
CA HIS A 43 10.04 -0.92 -4.00
C HIS A 43 9.77 -1.99 -2.93
N LEU A 44 8.51 -2.29 -2.61
CA LEU A 44 8.19 -3.42 -1.74
C LEU A 44 8.74 -4.71 -2.37
N SER A 45 9.27 -5.63 -1.55
CA SER A 45 9.71 -6.93 -2.06
C SER A 45 8.54 -7.70 -2.64
N LEU A 46 8.67 -8.27 -3.84
CA LEU A 46 7.63 -9.16 -4.37
C LEU A 46 7.55 -10.43 -3.52
N ARG A 47 8.69 -11.02 -3.16
CA ARG A 47 8.74 -12.23 -2.34
C ARG A 47 8.29 -12.04 -0.89
N PHE A 48 8.74 -10.98 -0.24
CA PHE A 48 8.56 -10.80 1.22
C PHE A 48 7.54 -9.73 1.58
N GLY A 49 7.14 -8.87 0.64
CA GLY A 49 6.38 -7.66 0.92
C GLY A 49 7.10 -6.71 1.87
N GLY A 50 6.40 -5.66 2.29
CA GLY A 50 6.79 -4.79 3.38
C GLY A 50 5.92 -5.01 4.60
N HIS A 51 6.53 -4.97 5.77
CA HIS A 51 5.84 -5.17 7.04
C HIS A 51 5.43 -3.83 7.65
N PHE A 52 4.14 -3.67 7.91
CA PHE A 52 3.52 -2.48 8.45
C PHE A 52 2.96 -2.75 9.83
N ILE A 53 2.94 -1.72 10.68
CA ILE A 53 2.30 -1.74 11.99
C ILE A 53 1.54 -0.42 12.14
N VAL A 54 0.25 -0.47 12.44
CA VAL A 54 -0.56 0.72 12.79
C VAL A 54 -0.79 0.78 14.31
N PHE A 55 -0.75 1.98 14.88
CA PHE A 55 -0.86 2.21 16.33
C PHE A 55 -1.31 3.65 16.63
N LEU A 56 -1.53 3.95 17.91
CA LEU A 56 -1.81 5.30 18.38
C LEU A 56 -0.54 5.91 18.98
N ASP A 57 -0.19 7.12 18.58
CA ASP A 57 1.04 7.79 19.00
C ASP A 57 0.73 9.25 19.40
N PRO A 58 0.94 9.65 20.66
CA PRO A 58 0.78 11.04 21.08
C PRO A 58 1.61 12.02 20.23
N GLY A 59 2.75 11.56 19.68
CA GLY A 59 3.62 12.34 18.81
C GLY A 59 3.27 12.29 17.32
N ALA A 60 2.17 11.64 16.92
CA ALA A 60 1.77 11.58 15.51
C ALA A 60 1.61 12.99 14.91
N GLY A 61 2.07 13.17 13.66
CA GLY A 61 2.04 14.45 12.96
C GLY A 61 3.24 15.38 13.20
N ASN A 62 4.02 15.20 14.28
CA ASN A 62 5.13 16.11 14.62
C ASN A 62 6.27 16.16 13.60
N VAL A 63 6.46 15.05 12.88
CA VAL A 63 7.51 14.88 11.86
C VAL A 63 6.90 14.65 10.48
N TYR A 64 5.64 15.06 10.29
CA TYR A 64 5.00 14.87 9.00
C TYR A 64 5.60 15.83 7.95
N PRO A 65 5.89 15.37 6.72
CA PRO A 65 6.49 16.21 5.69
C PRO A 65 5.67 17.48 5.40
N SER A 66 6.33 18.62 5.32
CA SER A 66 5.66 19.93 5.13
C SER A 66 5.11 20.17 3.72
N GLN A 67 5.48 19.34 2.73
CA GLN A 67 5.16 19.58 1.32
C GLN A 67 4.29 18.48 0.69
N HIS A 68 4.74 17.23 0.78
CA HIS A 68 4.11 16.08 0.13
C HIS A 68 4.31 14.84 0.99
N PRO A 69 3.36 13.89 1.00
CA PRO A 69 1.94 13.97 0.59
C PRO A 69 1.12 15.12 1.22
N LYS A 70 0.23 15.77 0.44
CA LYS A 70 -0.64 16.85 0.95
C LYS A 70 -1.80 16.31 1.78
N LEU A 71 -2.03 16.91 2.95
CA LEU A 71 -3.16 16.60 3.83
C LEU A 71 -4.37 17.50 3.53
N PRO A 72 -5.59 17.02 3.81
CA PRO A 72 -6.83 17.78 3.57
C PRO A 72 -6.96 19.05 4.43
N PHE A 73 -6.18 19.16 5.51
CA PHE A 73 -6.24 20.27 6.46
C PHE A 73 -4.90 20.96 6.66
N GLY A 74 -3.93 20.76 5.76
CA GLY A 74 -2.59 21.31 5.86
C GLY A 74 -1.55 20.31 6.40
N ASN A 75 -0.31 20.49 5.96
CA ASN A 75 0.83 19.64 6.31
C ASN A 75 1.54 20.13 7.58
N ASP A 76 0.75 20.35 8.62
CA ASP A 76 1.22 20.67 9.97
C ASP A 76 0.59 19.69 10.98
N THR A 77 1.04 19.73 12.23
CA THR A 77 0.56 18.82 13.28
C THR A 77 -0.95 18.96 13.50
N GLU A 78 -1.49 20.17 13.46
CA GLU A 78 -2.92 20.40 13.67
C GLU A 78 -3.75 19.80 12.53
N GLY A 79 -3.34 20.02 11.28
CA GLY A 79 -3.93 19.46 10.09
C GLY A 79 -3.86 17.93 10.07
N TYR A 80 -2.74 17.35 10.54
CA TYR A 80 -2.60 15.91 10.74
C TYR A 80 -3.60 15.40 11.78
N HIS A 81 -3.69 16.02 12.96
CA HIS A 81 -4.63 15.60 14.00
C HIS A 81 -6.08 15.74 13.54
N LYS A 82 -6.41 16.78 12.76
CA LYS A 82 -7.73 16.92 12.16
C LYS A 82 -8.02 15.85 11.11
N ALA A 83 -7.01 15.43 10.35
CA ALA A 83 -7.14 14.41 9.32
C ALA A 83 -7.26 13.00 9.92
N PHE A 84 -6.40 12.64 10.87
CA PHE A 84 -6.15 11.27 11.31
C PHE A 84 -6.16 11.08 12.83
N GLY A 85 -6.31 12.16 13.60
CA GLY A 85 -6.12 12.13 15.04
C GLY A 85 -4.68 11.80 15.39
N HIS A 86 -4.48 10.86 16.31
CA HIS A 86 -3.16 10.37 16.72
C HIS A 86 -2.81 9.02 16.08
N LEU A 87 -3.49 8.63 15.00
CA LEU A 87 -3.15 7.43 14.26
C LEU A 87 -1.75 7.59 13.65
N SER A 88 -0.94 6.54 13.76
CA SER A 88 0.38 6.49 13.13
C SER A 88 0.66 5.08 12.65
N TYR A 89 1.66 4.94 11.79
CA TYR A 89 2.13 3.66 11.32
C TYR A 89 3.65 3.69 11.18
N MET A 90 4.24 2.51 11.08
CA MET A 90 5.63 2.33 10.70
C MET A 90 5.73 1.17 9.72
N TYR A 91 6.74 1.18 8.85
CA TYR A 91 6.92 0.11 7.86
C TYR A 91 8.38 -0.27 7.65
N VAL A 92 8.64 -1.49 7.17
CA VAL A 92 9.91 -1.90 6.56
C VAL A 92 9.61 -2.41 5.16
N SER A 93 10.31 -1.92 4.13
CA SER A 93 10.07 -2.30 2.73
C SER A 93 10.33 -3.77 2.41
N ASN A 94 11.17 -4.43 3.21
CA ASN A 94 11.44 -5.85 3.15
C ASN A 94 11.13 -6.52 4.49
N ALA A 95 10.03 -7.26 4.55
CA ALA A 95 9.55 -7.91 5.76
C ALA A 95 10.51 -8.98 6.31
N ARG A 96 11.46 -9.50 5.52
CA ARG A 96 12.49 -10.43 6.01
C ARG A 96 13.53 -9.74 6.88
N LEU A 97 13.89 -8.50 6.54
CA LEU A 97 14.97 -7.80 7.22
C LEU A 97 14.49 -7.28 8.59
N LYS A 98 13.29 -6.66 8.67
CA LYS A 98 12.74 -6.03 9.89
C LYS A 98 13.72 -5.14 10.67
N ARG A 99 14.77 -4.60 10.01
CA ARG A 99 15.88 -3.90 10.70
C ARG A 99 15.68 -2.39 10.82
N HIS A 100 15.00 -1.76 9.85
CA HIS A 100 14.87 -0.31 9.73
C HIS A 100 13.44 0.08 9.39
N TYR A 101 12.65 0.40 10.43
CA TYR A 101 11.28 0.89 10.25
C TYR A 101 11.27 2.39 9.94
N SER A 102 10.58 2.79 8.88
CA SER A 102 10.42 4.19 8.46
C SER A 102 8.96 4.65 8.63
N ARG A 103 8.70 5.96 8.48
CA ARG A 103 7.37 6.60 8.51
C ARG A 103 7.26 7.62 7.39
N ASP A 104 6.09 7.73 6.75
CA ASP A 104 5.60 8.84 5.90
C ASP A 104 6.55 9.49 4.85
N ASP A 105 7.71 8.91 4.53
CA ASP A 105 8.77 9.32 3.55
C ASP A 105 10.10 9.76 4.17
N GLU A 106 10.27 9.55 5.48
CA GLU A 106 11.51 9.88 6.15
C GLU A 106 12.40 8.64 6.41
N ASP A 107 13.56 8.62 5.76
CA ASP A 107 14.78 7.91 6.19
C ASP A 107 15.37 8.52 7.49
N THR A 108 14.68 9.49 8.10
CA THR A 108 15.21 10.42 9.12
C THR A 108 15.43 9.82 10.50
N PHE A 109 15.06 8.57 10.74
CA PHE A 109 15.37 7.99 12.03
C PHE A 109 16.87 7.70 12.12
N ARG A 110 17.62 8.63 12.72
CA ARG A 110 19.01 8.37 13.12
C ARG A 110 19.03 7.25 14.15
N GLU A 111 20.19 6.61 14.30
CA GLU A 111 20.39 5.60 15.32
C GLU A 111 20.07 6.21 16.70
N GLY A 112 19.00 5.71 17.35
CA GLY A 112 18.56 6.16 18.69
C GLY A 112 17.31 7.03 18.75
N GLU A 113 16.73 7.49 17.63
CA GLU A 113 15.83 8.66 17.66
C GLU A 113 14.35 8.44 17.98
N MET A 114 13.77 7.23 17.88
CA MET A 114 12.42 7.00 18.42
C MET A 114 12.21 5.54 18.83
N LYS A 115 11.71 5.34 20.04
CA LYS A 115 11.17 4.06 20.50
C LYS A 115 9.67 4.21 20.68
N VAL A 116 8.92 3.73 19.70
CA VAL A 116 7.46 3.66 19.81
C VAL A 116 7.10 2.58 20.81
N GLN A 117 6.29 2.91 21.81
CA GLN A 117 5.79 1.91 22.73
C GLN A 117 4.63 1.17 22.10
N ILE A 118 4.71 -0.16 22.05
CA ILE A 118 3.62 -1.03 21.58
C ILE A 118 3.50 -2.22 22.52
N THR A 119 2.33 -2.84 22.63
CA THR A 119 2.19 -4.11 23.34
C THR A 119 2.38 -5.29 22.38
N GLU A 120 2.64 -6.48 22.91
CA GLU A 120 2.70 -7.70 22.09
C GLU A 120 1.38 -7.97 21.35
N GLU A 121 0.27 -7.75 22.05
CA GLU A 121 -1.08 -7.94 21.51
C GLU A 121 -1.41 -6.91 20.41
N LEU A 122 -1.06 -5.64 20.63
CA LEU A 122 -1.20 -4.61 19.60
C LEU A 122 -0.40 -5.00 18.36
N LEU A 123 0.88 -5.36 18.52
CA LEU A 123 1.73 -5.81 17.42
C LEU A 123 1.11 -7.00 16.68
N ALA A 124 0.60 -8.01 17.39
CA ALA A 124 0.01 -9.18 16.77
C ALA A 124 -1.26 -8.87 15.96
N HIS A 125 -2.05 -7.87 16.37
CA HIS A 125 -3.34 -7.56 15.75
C HIS A 125 -3.30 -6.44 14.71
N THR A 126 -2.29 -5.59 14.75
CA THR A 126 -2.17 -4.42 13.86
C THR A 126 -0.99 -4.48 12.91
N SER A 127 -0.21 -5.57 12.95
CA SER A 127 0.80 -5.85 11.94
C SER A 127 0.21 -6.52 10.70
N PHE A 128 0.69 -6.12 9.53
CA PHE A 128 0.31 -6.73 8.26
C PHE A 128 1.44 -6.60 7.24
N VAL A 129 1.37 -7.41 6.17
CA VAL A 129 2.32 -7.35 5.05
C VAL A 129 1.60 -6.84 3.83
N LEU A 130 2.13 -5.75 3.25
CA LEU A 130 1.70 -5.24 1.96
C LEU A 130 2.65 -5.69 0.86
N TYR A 131 2.08 -6.15 -0.24
CA TYR A 131 2.81 -6.43 -1.46
C TYR A 131 2.76 -5.21 -2.40
N PRO A 132 3.63 -5.15 -3.42
CA PRO A 132 3.71 -3.97 -4.29
C PRO A 132 2.41 -3.60 -5.02
N TYR A 133 1.42 -4.51 -5.04
CA TYR A 133 0.08 -4.30 -5.64
C TYR A 133 -0.67 -3.11 -5.03
N ILE A 134 -0.31 -2.68 -3.82
CA ILE A 134 -0.92 -1.51 -3.18
C ILE A 134 -0.66 -0.19 -3.93
N ASN A 135 0.36 -0.14 -4.79
CA ASN A 135 0.73 1.08 -5.52
C ASN A 135 -0.47 1.65 -6.32
N HIS A 136 -0.73 2.95 -6.20
CA HIS A 136 -1.83 3.60 -6.91
C HIS A 136 -1.39 4.17 -8.28
N ASN A 137 -0.08 4.24 -8.55
CA ASN A 137 0.46 4.79 -9.80
C ASN A 137 0.54 3.75 -10.93
N GLY A 138 -0.33 2.75 -10.92
CA GLY A 138 -0.33 1.66 -11.90
C GLY A 138 0.69 0.55 -11.61
N PHE A 139 0.57 -0.52 -12.40
CA PHE A 139 1.32 -1.75 -12.22
C PHE A 139 2.61 -1.83 -13.04
N ASP A 140 2.94 -0.87 -13.91
CA ASP A 140 4.18 -0.95 -14.71
C ASP A 140 5.42 -1.08 -13.83
N SER A 141 5.39 -0.41 -12.67
CA SER A 141 6.44 -0.48 -11.66
C SER A 141 6.60 -1.88 -11.03
N ILE A 142 5.62 -2.77 -11.24
CA ILE A 142 5.67 -4.18 -10.87
C ILE A 142 6.60 -4.97 -11.79
N PHE A 143 6.67 -4.65 -13.06
CA PHE A 143 7.43 -5.45 -14.03
C PHE A 143 8.74 -4.77 -14.46
N ASN A 144 8.72 -3.45 -14.60
CA ASN A 144 9.69 -2.75 -15.45
C ASN A 144 10.82 -2.03 -14.70
N ALA A 145 10.85 -2.08 -13.36
CA ALA A 145 11.71 -1.18 -12.59
C ALA A 145 12.88 -1.82 -11.81
N TYR A 146 12.90 -3.16 -11.60
CA TYR A 146 13.90 -3.78 -10.70
C TYR A 146 14.38 -5.15 -11.17
N ILE A 147 15.71 -5.31 -11.34
CA ILE A 147 16.36 -6.57 -11.73
C ILE A 147 15.99 -7.72 -10.78
N ASP A 148 15.95 -7.45 -9.47
CA ASP A 148 15.59 -8.44 -8.44
C ASP A 148 14.17 -8.98 -8.62
N ARG A 149 13.27 -8.21 -9.26
CA ARG A 149 11.87 -8.58 -9.44
C ARG A 149 11.66 -9.65 -10.50
N GLN A 150 12.47 -9.61 -11.56
CA GLN A 150 12.48 -10.65 -12.59
C GLN A 150 12.99 -11.98 -12.02
N GLN A 151 13.97 -11.92 -11.11
CA GLN A 151 14.44 -13.12 -10.39
C GLN A 151 13.36 -13.69 -9.47
N ASP A 152 12.66 -12.83 -8.73
CA ASP A 152 11.53 -13.24 -7.88
C ASP A 152 10.42 -13.89 -8.72
N ILE A 153 10.05 -13.31 -9.87
CA ILE A 153 9.07 -13.88 -10.80
C ILE A 153 9.50 -15.27 -11.29
N GLN A 154 10.74 -15.42 -11.73
CA GLN A 154 11.26 -16.72 -12.19
C GLN A 154 11.26 -17.76 -11.05
N ALA A 155 11.63 -17.36 -9.85
CA ALA A 155 11.62 -18.22 -8.66
C ALA A 155 10.17 -18.63 -8.30
N LEU A 156 9.19 -17.72 -8.43
CA LEU A 156 7.77 -18.03 -8.25
C LEU A 156 7.28 -19.07 -9.28
N GLN A 157 7.60 -18.88 -10.56
CA GLN A 157 7.22 -19.81 -11.65
C GLN A 157 7.84 -21.20 -11.47
N LYS A 158 9.05 -21.28 -10.89
CA LYS A 158 9.70 -22.55 -10.52
C LYS A 158 9.14 -23.18 -9.24
N GLY A 159 8.26 -22.49 -8.52
CA GLY A 159 7.70 -22.95 -7.25
C GLY A 159 8.67 -22.87 -6.07
N GLU A 160 9.69 -22.00 -6.12
CA GLU A 160 10.67 -21.83 -5.02
C GLU A 160 10.06 -21.12 -3.79
N TYR A 161 8.95 -20.42 -3.98
CA TYR A 161 8.12 -19.84 -2.93
C TYR A 161 6.70 -19.63 -3.43
N THR A 162 5.78 -19.28 -2.53
CA THR A 162 4.40 -18.93 -2.87
C THR A 162 4.04 -17.52 -2.44
N LEU A 163 3.08 -16.92 -3.15
CA LEU A 163 2.49 -15.63 -2.81
C LEU A 163 1.11 -15.80 -2.19
N PRO A 164 0.68 -14.87 -1.31
CA PRO A 164 -0.73 -14.70 -1.02
C PRO A 164 -1.48 -14.40 -2.32
N HIS A 165 -2.60 -15.09 -2.56
CA HIS A 165 -3.40 -14.95 -3.78
C HIS A 165 -2.58 -15.19 -5.07
N GLN A 166 -1.66 -16.17 -5.02
CA GLN A 166 -0.78 -16.49 -6.14
C GLN A 166 -1.52 -16.74 -7.46
N GLU A 167 -2.67 -17.42 -7.44
CA GLU A 167 -3.45 -17.68 -8.66
C GLU A 167 -3.85 -16.38 -9.35
N LEU A 168 -4.42 -15.43 -8.60
CA LEU A 168 -4.78 -14.11 -9.12
C LEU A 168 -3.56 -13.31 -9.60
N PHE A 169 -2.42 -13.44 -8.91
CA PHE A 169 -1.18 -12.80 -9.37
C PHE A 169 -0.64 -13.42 -10.67
N LEU A 170 -0.70 -14.74 -10.82
CA LEU A 170 -0.30 -15.43 -12.04
C LEU A 170 -1.25 -15.10 -13.21
N GLU A 171 -2.55 -14.99 -12.95
CA GLU A 171 -3.53 -14.51 -13.92
C GLU A 171 -3.22 -13.08 -14.37
N PHE A 172 -3.00 -12.17 -13.41
CA PHE A 172 -2.58 -10.80 -13.70
C PHE A 172 -1.31 -10.75 -14.57
N MET A 173 -0.31 -11.56 -14.23
CA MET A 173 0.93 -11.67 -15.01
C MET A 173 0.68 -12.14 -16.45
N GLN A 174 -0.15 -13.18 -16.62
CA GLN A 174 -0.48 -13.72 -17.92
C GLN A 174 -1.24 -12.70 -18.76
N ASN A 175 -2.23 -12.02 -18.18
CA ASN A 175 -2.99 -10.97 -18.86
C ASN A 175 -2.07 -9.81 -19.26
N TYR A 176 -1.13 -9.42 -18.41
CA TYR A 176 -0.14 -8.39 -18.73
C TYR A 176 0.73 -8.78 -19.93
N GLU A 177 1.29 -9.99 -19.94
CA GLU A 177 2.10 -10.48 -21.05
C GLU A 177 1.30 -10.56 -22.37
N LEU A 178 0.04 -11.01 -22.30
CA LEU A 178 -0.86 -11.04 -23.46
C LEU A 178 -1.20 -9.62 -23.95
N THR A 179 -1.42 -8.67 -23.04
CA THR A 179 -1.67 -7.26 -23.37
C THR A 179 -0.48 -6.63 -24.07
N GLU A 180 0.74 -6.84 -23.55
CA GLU A 180 1.98 -6.34 -24.17
C GLU A 180 2.18 -6.95 -25.58
N ASN A 181 1.93 -8.25 -25.75
CA ASN A 181 2.01 -8.89 -27.06
C ASN A 181 0.95 -8.33 -28.03
N ALA A 182 -0.29 -8.17 -27.57
CA ALA A 182 -1.37 -7.60 -28.37
C ALA A 182 -1.07 -6.15 -28.78
N TYR A 183 -0.45 -5.36 -27.91
CA TYR A 183 0.02 -4.00 -28.23
C TYR A 183 1.09 -4.02 -29.32
N ASN A 184 2.08 -4.91 -29.18
CA ASN A 184 3.18 -5.04 -30.14
C ASN A 184 2.73 -5.57 -31.51
N ASP A 185 1.60 -6.28 -31.57
CA ASP A 185 1.00 -6.77 -32.81
C ASP A 185 0.12 -5.74 -33.52
N LEU A 186 -0.15 -4.58 -32.91
CA LEU A 186 -0.90 -3.49 -33.55
C LEU A 186 -0.09 -2.91 -34.72
N ASN A 187 -0.78 -2.61 -35.82
CA ASN A 187 -0.17 -1.89 -36.92
C ASN A 187 -0.12 -0.36 -36.67
N ASP A 188 0.68 0.37 -37.45
CA ASP A 188 0.87 1.82 -37.29
C ASP A 188 -0.44 2.62 -37.23
N GLN A 189 -1.48 2.22 -37.99
CA GLN A 189 -2.77 2.92 -37.97
C GLN A 189 -3.52 2.65 -36.67
N GLU A 190 -3.51 1.41 -36.18
CA GLU A 190 -4.12 1.00 -34.92
C GLU A 190 -3.40 1.67 -33.74
N THR A 191 -2.07 1.69 -33.72
CA THR A 191 -1.29 2.41 -32.70
C THR A 191 -1.64 3.89 -32.72
N GLN A 192 -1.69 4.54 -33.89
CA GLN A 192 -2.07 5.96 -33.98
C GLN A 192 -3.46 6.25 -33.43
N LEU A 193 -4.43 5.36 -33.65
CA LEU A 193 -5.79 5.50 -33.11
C LEU A 193 -5.81 5.41 -31.58
N LEU A 194 -4.97 4.56 -30.98
CA LEU A 194 -4.87 4.39 -29.53
C LEU A 194 -4.38 5.67 -28.82
N TRP A 195 -3.49 6.43 -29.46
CA TRP A 195 -2.92 7.68 -28.90
C TRP A 195 -3.73 8.95 -29.23
N GLN A 196 -4.83 8.85 -29.98
CA GLN A 196 -5.66 10.01 -30.28
C GLN A 196 -6.50 10.43 -29.06
N PRO A 197 -6.52 11.73 -28.70
CA PRO A 197 -7.41 12.23 -27.65
C PRO A 197 -8.85 11.91 -28.04
N GLN A 198 -9.61 11.30 -27.13
CA GLN A 198 -11.04 11.04 -27.31
C GLN A 198 -11.87 12.34 -27.26
N GLU A 199 -11.64 13.28 -28.20
CA GLU A 199 -12.47 14.48 -28.35
C GLU A 199 -13.63 14.25 -29.32
N ASN A 200 -13.60 13.17 -30.11
CA ASN A 200 -14.76 12.62 -30.80
C ASN A 200 -14.57 11.10 -30.89
N PRO A 201 -15.46 10.30 -30.30
CA PRO A 201 -15.38 8.87 -30.51
C PRO A 201 -15.67 8.63 -31.99
N VAL A 202 -14.67 8.21 -32.75
CA VAL A 202 -14.93 7.59 -34.05
C VAL A 202 -15.50 6.21 -33.73
N GLU A 203 -16.75 6.19 -33.27
CA GLU A 203 -17.54 5.05 -32.80
C GLU A 203 -17.50 3.87 -33.81
N GLY A 204 -17.15 4.12 -35.08
CA GLY A 204 -17.08 3.09 -36.12
C GLY A 204 -15.69 2.47 -36.41
N LEU A 205 -14.57 3.00 -35.92
CA LEU A 205 -13.22 2.47 -36.24
C LEU A 205 -12.67 1.50 -35.18
N MET A 206 -12.92 1.73 -33.90
CA MET A 206 -12.61 0.73 -32.85
C MET A 206 -13.49 -0.54 -32.99
N GLU A 207 -14.69 -0.41 -33.55
CA GLU A 207 -15.58 -1.55 -33.81
C GLU A 207 -15.14 -2.45 -35.00
N THR A 208 -14.16 -2.03 -35.81
CA THR A 208 -13.77 -2.77 -37.02
C THR A 208 -12.37 -3.38 -36.98
N SER A 209 -11.47 -2.89 -36.11
CA SER A 209 -10.15 -3.53 -35.90
C SER A 209 -10.25 -4.65 -34.87
N THR A 210 -9.99 -5.88 -35.32
CA THR A 210 -9.88 -7.05 -34.43
C THR A 210 -8.68 -6.96 -33.49
N GLY A 211 -7.58 -6.32 -33.92
CA GLY A 211 -6.38 -6.11 -33.10
C GLY A 211 -6.65 -5.16 -31.92
N LEU A 212 -7.28 -4.01 -32.18
CA LEU A 212 -7.65 -3.04 -31.14
C LEU A 212 -8.66 -3.61 -30.15
N GLN A 213 -9.65 -4.38 -30.62
CA GLN A 213 -10.61 -5.05 -29.74
C GLN A 213 -9.94 -6.07 -28.83
N ASN A 214 -9.01 -6.86 -29.37
CA ASN A 214 -8.26 -7.83 -28.59
C ASN A 214 -7.37 -7.14 -27.55
N TYR A 215 -6.64 -6.08 -27.93
CA TYR A 215 -5.85 -5.28 -27.00
C TYR A 215 -6.72 -4.69 -25.88
N ALA A 216 -7.83 -4.03 -26.21
CA ALA A 216 -8.70 -3.40 -25.21
C ALA A 216 -9.31 -4.41 -24.23
N LEU A 217 -9.68 -5.61 -24.72
CA LEU A 217 -10.17 -6.69 -23.86
C LEU A 217 -9.09 -7.16 -22.88
N LEU A 218 -7.87 -7.37 -23.35
CA LEU A 218 -6.74 -7.83 -22.53
C LEU A 218 -6.30 -6.76 -21.53
N GLU A 219 -6.29 -5.49 -21.93
CA GLU A 219 -6.02 -4.34 -21.06
C GLU A 219 -7.05 -4.29 -19.92
N GLN A 220 -8.35 -4.40 -20.24
CA GLN A 220 -9.41 -4.46 -19.23
C GLN A 220 -9.20 -5.63 -18.26
N GLN A 221 -8.90 -6.83 -18.76
CA GLN A 221 -8.65 -8.01 -17.93
C GLN A 221 -7.42 -7.85 -17.02
N THR A 222 -6.39 -7.17 -17.52
CA THR A 222 -5.17 -6.86 -16.76
C THR A 222 -5.48 -5.87 -15.63
N ASP A 223 -6.20 -4.79 -15.95
CA ASP A 223 -6.64 -3.79 -14.99
C ASP A 223 -7.55 -4.39 -13.91
N GLU A 224 -8.52 -5.21 -14.29
CA GLU A 224 -9.42 -5.87 -13.36
C GLU A 224 -8.67 -6.78 -12.37
N ALA A 225 -7.75 -7.62 -12.86
CA ALA A 225 -6.94 -8.48 -12.00
C ALA A 225 -6.04 -7.67 -11.07
N TYR A 226 -5.42 -6.59 -11.57
CA TYR A 226 -4.62 -5.68 -10.76
C TYR A 226 -5.45 -4.99 -9.67
N HIS A 227 -6.62 -4.47 -10.02
CA HIS A 227 -7.51 -3.80 -9.09
C HIS A 227 -7.99 -4.76 -7.99
N GLN A 228 -8.25 -6.02 -8.30
CA GLN A 228 -8.56 -7.04 -7.30
C GLN A 228 -7.38 -7.28 -6.34
N LEU A 229 -6.15 -7.44 -6.85
CA LEU A 229 -4.96 -7.56 -6.01
C LEU A 229 -4.78 -6.34 -5.09
N ARG A 230 -4.93 -5.14 -5.65
CA ARG A 230 -4.83 -3.88 -4.88
C ARG A 230 -5.91 -3.78 -3.81
N GLN A 231 -7.14 -4.17 -4.14
CA GLN A 231 -8.26 -4.16 -3.21
C GLN A 231 -7.99 -5.07 -2.00
N ILE A 232 -7.44 -6.26 -2.23
CA ILE A 232 -7.01 -7.18 -1.16
C ILE A 232 -5.97 -6.51 -0.24
N GLU A 233 -5.00 -5.78 -0.80
CA GLU A 233 -4.02 -5.03 0.00
C GLU A 233 -4.67 -3.91 0.83
N CYS A 234 -5.64 -3.18 0.26
CA CYS A 234 -6.42 -2.17 0.98
C CYS A 234 -7.22 -2.78 2.15
N GLU A 235 -7.79 -3.96 1.96
CA GLU A 235 -8.56 -4.66 3.00
C GLU A 235 -7.71 -5.05 4.21
N LYS A 236 -6.43 -5.37 4.00
CA LYS A 236 -5.47 -5.61 5.11
C LYS A 236 -5.29 -4.37 5.99
N ILE A 237 -5.17 -3.20 5.37
CA ILE A 237 -5.06 -1.91 6.10
C ILE A 237 -6.33 -1.68 6.92
N ILE A 238 -7.50 -1.85 6.30
CA ILE A 238 -8.80 -1.68 6.96
C ILE A 238 -8.96 -2.65 8.14
N LEU A 239 -8.60 -3.92 7.95
CA LEU A 239 -8.67 -4.93 9.00
C LEU A 239 -7.74 -4.58 10.17
N ALA A 240 -6.51 -4.18 9.91
CA ALA A 240 -5.57 -3.76 10.95
C ALA A 240 -6.08 -2.55 11.75
N LEU A 241 -6.71 -1.58 11.08
CA LEU A 241 -7.31 -0.41 11.73
C LEU A 241 -8.57 -0.75 12.54
N LYS A 242 -9.40 -1.68 12.06
CA LYS A 242 -10.53 -2.23 12.84
C LYS A 242 -10.04 -2.93 14.11
N ASN A 243 -8.98 -3.73 13.99
CA ASN A 243 -8.35 -4.40 15.12
C ASN A 243 -7.76 -3.40 16.11
N LEU A 244 -7.08 -2.35 15.62
CA LEU A 244 -6.56 -1.27 16.45
C LEU A 244 -7.69 -0.60 17.24
N ARG A 245 -8.78 -0.23 16.56
CA ARG A 245 -9.94 0.38 17.20
C ARG A 245 -10.50 -0.49 18.32
N LYS A 246 -10.74 -1.77 18.03
CA LYS A 246 -11.24 -2.74 19.02
C LYS A 246 -10.30 -2.85 20.22
N TYR A 247 -9.00 -2.98 19.97
CA TYR A 247 -7.99 -3.05 21.02
C TYR A 247 -8.02 -1.80 21.93
N LEU A 248 -8.14 -0.60 21.35
CA LEU A 248 -8.20 0.66 22.10
C LEU A 248 -9.48 0.79 22.94
N GLU A 249 -10.62 0.41 22.38
CA GLU A 249 -11.91 0.39 23.08
C GLU A 249 -11.87 -0.60 24.27
N GLU A 250 -11.33 -1.81 24.07
CA GLU A 250 -11.15 -2.79 25.15
C GLU A 250 -10.17 -2.30 26.21
N LEU A 251 -9.07 -1.67 25.82
CA LEU A 251 -8.07 -1.16 26.74
C LEU A 251 -8.63 -0.09 27.68
N GLN A 252 -9.54 0.77 27.20
CA GLN A 252 -10.22 1.79 28.02
C GLN A 252 -11.33 1.24 28.91
N ASN A 253 -11.94 0.10 28.56
CA ASN A 253 -13.01 -0.51 29.35
C ASN A 253 -12.49 -1.35 30.54
N HIS A 254 -11.22 -1.73 30.53
CA HIS A 254 -10.62 -2.60 31.56
C HIS A 254 -9.76 -1.86 32.60
N PHE A 255 -9.67 -0.53 32.52
CA PHE A 255 -8.87 0.33 33.40
C PHE A 255 -9.58 1.66 33.67
#